data_AF-A0A9X8CJ44-F1
#
_entry.id   AF-A0A9X8CJ44-F1
#
_cell.length_a   1.000
_cell.length_b   1.000
_cell.length_c   1.000
_cell.angle_alpha   90.00
_cell.angle_beta   90.00
_cell.angle_gamma   90.00
#
_symmetry.space_group_name_H-M   'P 1'
#
loop_
_entity.id
_entity.type
_entity.pdbx_description
1 polymer ?
#
loop_
_entity_poly.entity_id
_entity_poly.type
_entity_poly.pdbx_seq_one_letter_code
_entity_poly.pdbx_strand_id
1 'polypeptide(L)'
;MEQSRVAGTVILNQQDGHKKFLVQKDQETVSFIQTTIDTNYTSLACILDKLTQSVGLNSDAMDLVELTNINIEDEKLPLFVFSLDEENIETRALNSEFFWEEPSTLRMVLQHFNVSGVPFLN
;
A
#
# COMPACT_ATOMS: atom_id res chain seq x y z
N MET A 1 -5.35 15.18 -20.18
CA MET A 1 -5.00 13.75 -20.23
C MET A 1 -5.10 13.27 -18.80
N GLU A 2 -6.03 12.36 -18.50
CA GLU A 2 -6.10 11.75 -17.17
C GLU A 2 -4.83 10.92 -16.97
N GLN A 3 -4.08 11.23 -15.92
CA GLN A 3 -2.88 10.48 -15.56
C GLN A 3 -3.33 9.21 -14.83
N SER A 4 -3.10 8.04 -15.42
CA SER A 4 -3.45 6.77 -14.78
C SER A 4 -2.68 6.58 -13.47
N ARG A 5 -3.38 6.17 -12.41
CA ARG A 5 -2.81 5.98 -11.08
C ARG A 5 -2.74 4.50 -10.69
N VAL A 6 -1.87 4.20 -9.75
CA VAL A 6 -1.76 2.90 -9.08
C VAL A 6 -1.63 3.09 -7.58
N ALA A 7 -2.24 2.17 -6.82
CA ALA A 7 -2.17 2.14 -5.37
C ALA A 7 -1.37 0.94 -4.86
N GLY A 8 -0.82 1.07 -3.65
CA GLY A 8 -0.05 0.03 -2.98
C GLY A 8 -0.19 0.07 -1.46
N THR A 9 -0.01 -1.09 -0.84
CA THR A 9 0.19 -1.25 0.61
C THR A 9 1.09 -2.45 0.88
N VAL A 10 1.64 -2.51 2.09
CA VAL A 10 2.49 -3.61 2.56
C VAL A 10 1.90 -4.14 3.85
N ILE A 11 1.76 -5.46 3.96
CA ILE A 11 1.43 -6.18 5.19
C ILE A 11 2.74 -6.49 5.89
N LEU A 12 2.95 -5.87 7.05
CA LEU A 12 4.05 -6.23 7.94
C LEU A 12 3.62 -7.42 8.79
N ASN A 13 4.27 -8.58 8.61
CA ASN A 13 4.13 -9.71 9.52
C ASN A 13 5.07 -9.51 10.69
N GLN A 14 4.51 -9.37 11.89
CA GLN A 14 5.28 -9.20 13.12
C GLN A 14 5.61 -10.57 13.74
N GLN A 15 6.73 -10.68 14.46
CA GLN A 15 7.15 -11.95 15.09
C GLN A 15 6.19 -12.38 16.20
N ASP A 16 5.43 -11.45 16.78
CA ASP A 16 4.38 -11.73 17.76
C ASP A 16 3.09 -12.30 17.14
N GLY A 17 3.06 -12.46 15.81
CA GLY A 17 1.92 -12.98 15.05
C GLY A 17 0.89 -11.91 14.69
N HIS A 18 1.07 -10.67 15.11
CA HIS A 18 0.25 -9.54 14.68
C HIS A 18 0.64 -9.06 13.27
N LYS A 19 -0.25 -8.27 12.67
CA LYS A 19 -0.04 -7.71 11.34
C LYS A 19 -0.29 -6.21 11.37
N LYS A 20 0.57 -5.47 10.70
CA LYS A 20 0.36 -4.06 10.41
C LYS A 20 0.28 -3.82 8.92
N PHE A 21 -0.28 -2.69 8.54
CA PHE A 21 -0.45 -2.28 7.15
C PHE A 21 0.21 -0.93 6.95
N LEU A 22 0.96 -0.81 5.87
CA LEU A 22 1.55 0.45 5.48
C LEU A 22 0.47 1.36 4.88
N VAL A 23 0.34 2.55 5.45
CA VAL A 23 -0.55 3.60 4.93
C VAL A 23 0.23 4.90 4.76
N GLN A 24 -0.31 5.78 3.93
CA GLN A 24 0.13 7.17 3.83
C GLN A 24 -0.86 8.06 4.59
N LYS A 25 -0.35 9.01 5.37
CA LYS A 25 -1.16 10.04 6.04
C LYS A 25 -0.82 11.41 5.48
N ASP A 26 -1.84 12.16 5.09
CA ASP A 26 -1.73 13.56 4.69
C ASP A 26 -2.80 14.39 5.42
N GLN A 27 -2.37 15.44 6.12
CA GLN A 27 -3.11 16.40 6.96
C GLN A 27 -4.25 15.82 7.83
N GLU A 28 -5.32 15.30 7.24
CA GLU A 28 -6.50 14.74 7.92
C GLU A 28 -6.96 13.37 7.37
N THR A 29 -6.25 12.80 6.39
CA THR A 29 -6.66 11.59 5.69
C THR A 29 -5.64 10.46 5.84
N VAL A 30 -6.15 9.23 5.89
CA VAL A 30 -5.36 8.01 5.83
C VAL A 30 -5.72 7.30 4.53
N SER A 31 -4.73 6.93 3.74
CA SER A 31 -4.95 6.33 2.42
C SER A 31 -3.89 5.26 2.08
N PHE A 32 -4.15 4.51 1.01
CA PHE A 32 -3.12 3.70 0.38
C PHE A 32 -2.08 4.58 -0.28
N ILE A 33 -0.85 4.06 -0.40
CA ILE A 33 0.23 4.75 -1.10
C ILE A 33 -0.16 4.80 -2.56
N GLN A 34 -0.12 5.98 -3.18
CA GLN A 34 -0.46 6.17 -4.58
C GLN A 34 0.70 6.77 -5.36
N THR A 35 0.77 6.44 -6.65
CA THR A 35 1.65 7.12 -7.60
C THR A 35 1.03 7.15 -8.99
N THR A 36 1.49 8.08 -9.82
CA THR A 36 1.16 8.14 -11.24
C THR A 36 1.93 7.06 -11.98
N ILE A 37 1.27 6.41 -12.94
CA ILE A 37 1.90 5.44 -13.83
C ILE A 37 2.65 6.21 -14.92
N ASP A 38 3.96 6.04 -14.95
CA ASP A 38 4.79 6.47 -16.07
C ASP A 38 4.57 5.51 -17.25
N THR A 39 4.28 6.06 -18.44
CA THR A 39 4.02 5.29 -19.66
C THR A 39 5.16 4.36 -20.09
N ASN A 40 6.38 4.57 -19.59
CA ASN A 40 7.54 3.73 -19.87
C ASN A 40 7.64 2.50 -18.94
N TYR A 41 6.84 2.45 -17.88
CA TYR A 41 6.92 1.41 -16.85
C TYR A 41 5.56 0.75 -16.60
N THR A 42 5.57 -0.44 -16.03
CA THR A 42 4.34 -1.10 -15.58
C THR A 42 3.83 -0.43 -14.31
N SER A 43 2.52 -0.56 -14.04
CA SER A 43 1.93 -0.08 -12.78
C SER A 43 2.61 -0.68 -11.55
N LEU A 44 2.95 -1.98 -11.62
CA LEU A 44 3.72 -2.68 -10.59
C LEU A 44 5.10 -2.03 -10.36
N ALA A 45 5.83 -1.75 -11.44
CA ALA A 45 7.16 -1.13 -11.32
C ALA A 45 7.07 0.28 -10.70
N CYS A 46 6.05 1.07 -11.09
CA CYS A 46 5.84 2.40 -10.52
C CYS A 46 5.55 2.36 -9.03
N ILE A 47 4.66 1.47 -8.58
CA ILE A 47 4.31 1.39 -7.15
C ILE A 47 5.44 0.78 -6.32
N LEU A 48 6.16 -0.20 -6.86
CA LEU A 48 7.33 -0.78 -6.20
C LEU A 48 8.44 0.26 -6.02
N ASP A 49 8.71 1.07 -7.05
CA ASP A 49 9.66 2.18 -6.97
C ASP A 49 9.23 3.20 -5.90
N LYS A 50 7.94 3.55 -5.82
CA LYS A 50 7.42 4.43 -4.77
C LYS A 50 7.66 3.86 -3.36
N LEU A 51 7.42 2.56 -3.15
CA LEU A 51 7.68 1.88 -1.87
C LEU A 51 9.18 1.86 -1.54
N THR A 52 10.06 1.66 -2.51
CA THR A 52 11.50 1.64 -2.26
C THR A 52 12.08 3.03 -2.06
N GLN A 53 11.77 3.99 -2.92
CA GLN A 53 12.39 5.32 -2.91
C GLN A 53 11.74 6.29 -1.92
N SER A 54 10.41 6.26 -1.78
CA SER A 54 9.70 7.19 -0.89
C SER A 54 9.42 6.59 0.49
N VAL A 55 9.20 5.29 0.62
CA VAL A 55 8.94 4.67 1.93
C VAL A 55 10.24 4.15 2.55
N GLY A 56 11.18 3.70 1.71
CA GLY A 56 12.47 3.14 2.16
C GLY A 56 12.44 1.62 2.36
N LEU A 57 11.48 0.92 1.74
CA LEU A 57 11.38 -0.53 1.85
C LEU A 57 12.26 -1.26 0.82
N ASN A 58 12.91 -2.33 1.25
CA ASN A 58 13.67 -3.19 0.35
C ASN A 58 12.71 -4.03 -0.51
N SER A 59 12.70 -3.80 -1.82
CA SER A 59 11.87 -4.57 -2.75
C SER A 59 12.19 -6.04 -2.78
N ASP A 60 13.44 -6.42 -2.54
CA ASP A 60 13.89 -7.82 -2.61
C ASP A 60 13.38 -8.66 -1.44
N ALA A 61 12.91 -8.01 -0.38
CA ALA A 61 12.29 -8.65 0.78
C ALA A 61 10.76 -8.60 0.77
N MET A 62 10.17 -7.97 -0.25
CA MET A 62 8.71 -7.85 -0.39
C MET A 62 8.17 -8.90 -1.35
N ASP A 63 7.13 -9.62 -0.91
CA ASP A 63 6.40 -10.56 -1.76
C ASP A 63 5.07 -9.95 -2.21
N LEU A 64 4.77 -10.00 -3.50
CA LEU A 64 3.44 -9.63 -3.98
C LEU A 64 2.44 -10.73 -3.60
N VAL A 65 1.48 -10.40 -2.74
CA VAL A 65 0.50 -11.38 -2.23
C VAL A 65 -0.87 -11.26 -2.89
N GLU A 66 -1.26 -10.06 -3.32
CA GLU A 66 -2.58 -9.84 -3.93
C GLU A 66 -2.55 -8.67 -4.93
N LEU A 67 -3.37 -8.80 -5.97
CA LEU A 67 -3.65 -7.74 -6.94
C LEU A 67 -5.16 -7.58 -7.07
N THR A 68 -5.69 -6.47 -6.56
CA THR A 68 -7.11 -6.15 -6.65
C THR A 68 -7.33 -4.79 -7.32
N ASN A 69 -8.58 -4.37 -7.44
CA ASN A 69 -8.93 -3.02 -7.87
C ASN A 69 -9.78 -2.34 -6.79
N ILE A 70 -9.51 -1.07 -6.55
CA ILE A 70 -10.23 -0.21 -5.63
C ILE A 70 -10.87 0.95 -6.41
N ASN A 71 -11.95 1.54 -5.89
CA ASN A 71 -12.59 2.69 -6.51
C ASN A 71 -12.31 3.94 -5.67
N ILE A 72 -11.56 4.89 -6.20
CA ILE A 72 -11.27 6.16 -5.53
C ILE A 72 -11.89 7.27 -6.35
N GLU A 73 -12.84 8.02 -5.78
CA GLU A 73 -13.46 9.17 -6.45
C GLU A 73 -14.02 8.82 -7.86
N ASP A 74 -14.70 7.68 -7.97
CA ASP A 74 -15.23 7.12 -9.23
C ASP A 74 -14.17 6.68 -10.27
N GLU A 75 -12.88 6.70 -9.92
CA GLU A 75 -11.79 6.09 -10.69
C GLU A 75 -11.48 4.67 -10.18
N LYS A 76 -11.35 3.70 -11.09
CA LYS A 76 -10.91 2.34 -10.76
C LYS A 76 -9.39 2.26 -10.81
N LEU A 77 -8.75 2.07 -9.65
CA LEU A 77 -7.29 1.96 -9.52
C LEU A 77 -6.88 0.52 -9.19
N PRO A 78 -5.82 -0.01 -9.82
CA PRO A 78 -5.19 -1.23 -9.34
C PRO A 78 -4.55 -1.00 -7.96
N LEU A 79 -4.73 -1.95 -7.05
CA LEU A 79 -4.10 -2.00 -5.74
C LEU A 79 -3.21 -3.24 -5.65
N PHE A 80 -1.92 -3.02 -5.47
CA PHE A 80 -0.94 -4.07 -5.18
C PHE A 80 -0.75 -4.21 -3.68
N VAL A 81 -0.89 -5.41 -3.16
CA VAL A 81 -0.66 -5.72 -1.75
C VAL A 81 0.58 -6.58 -1.66
N PHE A 82 1.59 -6.09 -0.95
CA PHE A 82 2.80 -6.84 -0.67
C PHE A 82 2.80 -7.36 0.78
N SER A 83 3.60 -8.36 1.08
CA SER A 83 3.96 -8.72 2.45
C SER A 83 5.44 -8.54 2.70
N LEU A 84 5.79 -8.25 3.95
CA LEU A 84 7.15 -8.08 4.43
C LEU A 84 7.22 -8.57 5.88
N ASP A 85 8.24 -9.35 6.21
CA ASP A 85 8.47 -9.77 7.59
C ASP A 85 9.27 -8.70 8.35
N GLU A 86 8.96 -8.48 9.63
CA GLU A 86 9.53 -7.37 10.40
C GLU A 86 11.06 -7.42 10.56
N GLU A 87 11.67 -8.60 10.42
CA GLU A 87 13.12 -8.78 10.40
C GLU A 87 13.81 -8.10 9.21
N ASN A 88 13.05 -7.84 8.15
CA ASN A 88 13.51 -7.18 6.93
C ASN A 88 13.26 -5.66 6.94
N ILE A 89 12.68 -5.12 8.02
CA ILE A 89 12.59 -3.68 8.21
C ILE A 89 13.95 -3.17 8.67
N GLU A 90 14.59 -2.37 7.81
CA GLU A 90 15.74 -1.58 8.28
C GLU A 90 15.29 -0.66 9.41
N THR A 91 16.10 -0.52 10.46
CA THR A 91 15.82 0.34 11.62
C THR A 91 15.73 1.85 11.30
N ARG A 92 15.86 2.22 10.03
CA ARG A 92 15.63 3.59 9.58
C ARG A 92 14.15 3.91 9.76
N ALA A 93 13.86 5.05 10.36
CA ALA A 93 12.49 5.54 10.46
C ALA A 93 11.91 5.69 9.06
N LEU A 94 10.66 5.25 8.88
CA LEU A 94 9.87 5.62 7.71
C LEU A 94 9.87 7.15 7.56
N ASN A 95 9.76 7.63 6.33
CA ASN A 95 9.46 9.05 6.12
C ASN A 95 8.17 9.41 6.88
N SER A 96 8.09 10.65 7.37
CA SER A 96 7.05 11.10 8.32
C SER A 96 5.61 11.02 7.82
N GLU A 97 5.40 10.68 6.55
CA GLU A 97 4.09 10.53 5.91
C GLU A 97 3.63 9.06 5.85
N PHE A 98 4.50 8.10 6.16
CA PHE A 98 4.19 6.67 6.08
C PHE A 98 4.18 6.03 7.45
N PHE A 99 3.15 5.22 7.70
CA PHE A 99 2.88 4.65 9.01
C PHE A 99 2.47 3.20 8.90
N TRP A 100 2.95 2.40 9.86
CA TRP A 100 2.44 1.06 10.11
C TRP A 100 1.21 1.16 11.01
N GLU A 101 0.05 0.78 10.47
CA GLU A 101 -1.24 0.87 11.14
C GLU A 101 -1.88 -0.50 11.36
N GLU A 102 -2.79 -0.57 12.33
CA GLU A 102 -3.50 -1.79 12.65
C GLU A 102 -4.50 -2.21 11.55
N PRO A 103 -4.91 -3.49 11.48
CA PRO A 103 -5.86 -3.97 10.46
C PRO A 103 -7.23 -3.26 10.52
N SER A 104 -7.61 -2.69 11.66
CA SER A 104 -8.83 -1.89 11.81
C SER A 104 -8.76 -0.61 10.96
N THR A 105 -7.61 0.06 10.92
CA THR A 105 -7.37 1.24 10.09
C THR A 105 -7.49 0.88 8.61
N LEU A 106 -6.97 -0.27 8.18
CA LEU A 106 -7.13 -0.76 6.80
C LEU A 106 -8.61 -0.92 6.42
N ARG A 107 -9.44 -1.51 7.28
CA ARG A 107 -10.88 -1.68 7.01
C ARG A 107 -11.55 -0.33 6.80
N MET A 108 -11.19 0.68 7.60
CA MET A 108 -11.67 2.05 7.43
C MET A 108 -11.22 2.62 6.08
N VAL A 109 -9.96 2.47 5.69
CA VAL A 109 -9.43 2.93 4.39
C VAL A 109 -10.18 2.27 3.23
N LEU A 110 -10.40 0.95 3.28
CA LEU A 110 -11.16 0.20 2.26
C LEU A 110 -12.64 0.62 2.19
N GLN A 111 -13.26 0.98 3.32
CA GLN A 111 -14.64 1.48 3.35
C GLN A 111 -14.80 2.83 2.64
N HIS A 112 -13.80 3.71 2.76
CA HIS A 112 -13.80 5.00 2.05
C HIS A 112 -13.67 4.83 0.53
N PHE A 113 -12.99 3.78 0.07
CA PHE A 113 -12.70 3.52 -1.35
C PHE A 113 -13.66 2.53 -2.03
N ASN A 114 -14.87 2.36 -1.47
CA ASN A 114 -15.97 1.52 -2.00
C ASN A 114 -15.47 0.33 -2.84
N VAL A 115 -14.65 -0.52 -2.20
CA VAL A 115 -13.86 -1.53 -2.91
C VAL A 115 -14.78 -2.66 -3.33
N SER A 116 -15.15 -2.68 -4.61
CA SER A 116 -15.88 -3.78 -5.22
C SER A 116 -14.93 -4.96 -5.46
N GLY A 117 -14.56 -5.68 -4.38
CA GLY A 117 -13.76 -6.89 -4.49
C GLY A 117 -13.06 -7.44 -3.24
N VAL A 118 -13.19 -6.84 -2.05
CA VAL A 118 -12.52 -7.41 -0.85
C VAL A 118 -13.30 -8.65 -0.38
N PRO A 119 -12.68 -9.83 -0.27
CA PRO A 119 -13.28 -10.92 0.48
C PRO A 119 -13.47 -10.44 1.92
N PHE A 120 -14.66 -10.59 2.49
CA PHE A 120 -14.83 -10.42 3.92
C PHE A 120 -13.95 -11.48 4.61
N LEU A 121 -12.79 -11.06 5.11
CA LEU A 121 -11.98 -11.86 6.03
C LEU A 121 -12.75 -11.91 7.35
N ASN A 122 -13.62 -12.92 7.44
CA ASN A 122 -14.29 -13.37 8.66
C ASN A 122 -13.33 -14.16 9.53
#